data_AF-A0A378PGY2-F1
#
_entry.id   AF-A0A378PGY2-F1
#
_cell.length_a   1.000
_cell.length_b   1.000
_cell.length_c   1.000
_cell.angle_alpha   90.00
_cell.angle_beta   90.00
_cell.angle_gamma   90.00
#
_symmetry.space_group_name_H-M   'P 1'
#
loop_
_entity.id
_entity.type
_entity.pdbx_description
1 polymer ?
#
loop_
_entity_poly.entity_id
_entity_poly.type
_entity_poly.pdbx_seq_one_letter_code
_entity_poly.pdbx_strand_id
1 'polypeptide(L)'
;MYFVRNSLSNLIYSENQDSKLFEKSIWNLGTLLGFESTTPEKTLDDGGPDNLWRSPEYSLIIECKNNAINGVVSKSDLNQLSGALNWYKERYILENDYCGIFFHPYYKIDRRGSFSSEMKVVPKEKFELLKKMWKLS
;
A
#
# COMPACT_ATOMS: atom_id res chain seq x y z
N MET A 1 -20.09 -7.27 -11.62
CA MET A 1 -19.23 -6.14 -12.06
C MET A 1 -19.45 -4.85 -11.28
N TYR A 2 -20.69 -4.49 -10.90
CA TYR A 2 -20.99 -3.29 -10.11
C TYR A 2 -20.34 -3.26 -8.71
N PHE A 3 -20.40 -4.39 -7.97
CA PHE A 3 -19.80 -4.52 -6.64
C PHE A 3 -18.29 -4.23 -6.64
N VAL A 4 -17.54 -4.88 -7.54
CA VAL A 4 -16.08 -4.69 -7.68
C VAL A 4 -15.73 -3.23 -7.99
N ARG A 5 -16.46 -2.58 -8.91
CA ARG A 5 -16.23 -1.16 -9.24
C ARG A 5 -16.45 -0.25 -8.03
N ASN A 6 -17.55 -0.45 -7.30
CA ASN A 6 -17.86 0.37 -6.14
C ASN A 6 -16.81 0.20 -5.03
N SER A 7 -16.37 -1.03 -4.77
CA SER A 7 -15.37 -1.36 -3.76
C SER A 7 -13.99 -0.76 -4.03
N LEU A 8 -13.70 -0.38 -5.28
CA LEU A 8 -12.41 0.17 -5.71
C LEU A 8 -12.49 1.64 -6.14
N SER A 9 -13.66 2.27 -5.99
CA SER A 9 -13.92 3.64 -6.48
C SER A 9 -13.05 4.71 -5.83
N ASN A 10 -12.57 4.49 -4.60
CA ASN A 10 -11.72 5.43 -3.87
C ASN A 10 -10.22 5.20 -4.06
N LEU A 11 -9.83 4.30 -4.98
CA LEU A 11 -8.43 4.14 -5.39
C LEU A 11 -7.99 5.33 -6.25
N ILE A 12 -7.91 6.53 -5.67
CA ILE A 12 -7.61 7.77 -6.38
C ILE A 12 -6.40 8.43 -5.74
N TYR A 13 -5.42 8.81 -6.55
CA TYR A 13 -4.34 9.70 -6.12
C TYR A 13 -4.74 11.15 -6.32
N SER A 14 -4.96 11.85 -5.21
CA SER A 14 -5.40 13.23 -5.14
C SER A 14 -5.16 13.76 -3.73
N GLU A 15 -4.74 15.01 -3.61
CA GLU A 15 -4.58 15.72 -2.33
C GLU A 15 -5.90 15.76 -1.51
N ASN A 16 -7.04 15.73 -2.22
CA ASN A 16 -8.38 15.82 -1.64
C ASN A 16 -9.02 14.44 -1.38
N GLN A 17 -8.32 13.35 -1.68
CA GLN A 17 -8.84 12.00 -1.44
C GLN A 17 -8.63 11.61 0.03
N ASP A 18 -9.70 11.22 0.71
CA ASP A 18 -9.64 10.67 2.07
C ASP A 18 -8.80 9.38 2.08
N SER A 19 -7.69 9.40 2.83
CA SER A 19 -6.78 8.27 3.02
C SER A 19 -7.49 7.03 3.55
N LYS A 20 -8.46 7.19 4.46
CA LYS A 20 -9.19 6.05 5.05
C LYS A 20 -10.03 5.32 4.00
N LEU A 21 -10.62 6.05 3.05
CA LEU A 21 -11.37 5.47 1.95
C LEU A 21 -10.44 4.78 0.92
N PHE A 22 -9.26 5.35 0.71
CA PHE A 22 -8.21 4.76 -0.12
C PHE A 22 -7.72 3.43 0.47
N GLU A 23 -7.29 3.43 1.73
CA GLU A 23 -6.87 2.24 2.49
C GLU A 23 -7.97 1.17 2.54
N LYS A 24 -9.24 1.57 2.71
CA LYS A 24 -10.36 0.61 2.64
C LYS A 24 -10.50 -0.02 1.26
N SER A 25 -10.24 0.73 0.21
CA SER A 25 -10.29 0.21 -1.16
C SER A 25 -9.09 -0.70 -1.47
N ILE A 26 -7.91 -0.41 -0.92
CA ILE A 26 -6.75 -1.32 -0.94
C ILE A 26 -7.08 -2.59 -0.16
N TRP A 27 -7.68 -2.48 1.03
CA TRP A 27 -8.14 -3.64 1.78
C TRP A 27 -9.12 -4.52 0.97
N ASN A 28 -10.11 -3.89 0.32
CA ASN A 28 -11.08 -4.58 -0.55
C ASN A 28 -10.36 -5.26 -1.71
N LEU A 29 -9.37 -4.60 -2.32
CA LEU A 29 -8.60 -5.16 -3.43
C LEU A 29 -7.87 -6.42 -3.02
N GLY A 30 -7.14 -6.42 -1.90
CA GLY A 30 -6.46 -7.61 -1.39
C GLY A 30 -7.43 -8.77 -1.17
N THR A 31 -8.59 -8.48 -0.55
CA THR A 31 -9.65 -9.48 -0.34
C THR A 31 -10.17 -10.05 -1.66
N LEU A 32 -10.41 -9.21 -2.66
CA LEU A 32 -10.89 -9.63 -3.98
C LEU A 32 -9.86 -10.48 -4.73
N LEU A 33 -8.57 -10.25 -4.49
CA LEU A 33 -7.46 -11.03 -5.05
C LEU A 33 -7.18 -12.32 -4.28
N GLY A 34 -7.92 -12.60 -3.20
CA GLY A 34 -7.81 -13.82 -2.41
C GLY A 34 -6.80 -13.79 -1.26
N PHE A 35 -6.28 -12.60 -0.91
CA PHE A 35 -5.44 -12.46 0.27
C PHE A 35 -6.28 -12.36 1.55
N GLU A 36 -5.72 -12.84 2.65
CA GLU A 36 -6.13 -12.40 3.97
C GLU A 36 -5.68 -10.94 4.15
N SER A 37 -6.62 -10.02 3.92
CA SER A 37 -6.38 -8.59 3.96
C SER A 37 -6.79 -8.02 5.31
N THR A 38 -5.91 -7.22 5.93
CA THR A 38 -6.11 -6.60 7.24
C THR A 38 -5.61 -5.15 7.25
N THR A 39 -5.92 -4.40 8.30
CA THR A 39 -5.44 -3.02 8.54
C THR A 39 -4.83 -2.89 9.94
N PRO A 40 -3.63 -3.44 10.19
CA PRO A 40 -3.03 -3.50 11.52
C PRO A 40 -2.98 -2.16 12.25
N GLU A 41 -2.62 -1.07 11.58
CA GLU A 41 -2.58 0.27 12.18
C GLU A 41 -3.92 0.64 12.84
N LYS A 42 -5.04 0.35 12.16
CA LYS A 42 -6.38 0.66 12.69
C LYS A 42 -6.88 -0.32 13.73
N THR A 43 -6.49 -1.59 13.64
CA THR A 43 -7.05 -2.66 14.48
C THR A 43 -6.23 -2.91 15.74
N LEU A 44 -4.93 -2.63 15.71
CA LEU A 44 -3.99 -2.90 16.80
C LEU A 44 -3.38 -1.62 17.38
N ASP A 45 -3.24 -0.56 16.58
CA ASP A 45 -2.69 0.74 16.98
C ASP A 45 -1.30 0.63 17.63
N ASP A 46 -0.47 -0.28 17.11
CA ASP A 46 0.85 -0.64 17.67
C ASP A 46 2.00 -0.41 16.68
N GLY A 47 1.78 0.47 15.68
CA GLY A 47 2.77 0.83 14.65
C GLY A 47 2.83 -0.13 13.47
N GLY A 48 1.81 -0.95 13.25
CA GLY A 48 1.68 -1.79 12.06
C GLY A 48 1.35 -0.99 10.79
N PRO A 49 1.35 -1.64 9.61
CA PRO A 49 1.05 -0.99 8.34
C PRO A 49 -0.41 -0.55 8.21
N ASP A 50 -0.65 0.41 7.31
CA ASP A 50 -1.99 0.77 6.80
C ASP A 50 -2.77 -0.48 6.35
N ASN A 51 -2.11 -1.34 5.58
CA ASN A 51 -2.65 -2.58 5.06
C ASN A 51 -1.63 -3.72 5.11
N LEU A 52 -2.10 -4.91 5.46
CA LEU A 52 -1.32 -6.14 5.40
C LEU A 52 -2.12 -7.20 4.63
N TRP A 53 -1.57 -7.67 3.52
CA TRP A 53 -2.15 -8.76 2.74
C TRP A 53 -1.29 -10.00 2.92
N ARG A 54 -1.89 -11.11 3.32
CA ARG A 54 -1.17 -12.38 3.56
C ARG A 54 -1.76 -13.50 2.74
N SER A 55 -0.88 -14.37 2.27
CA SER A 55 -1.19 -15.71 1.76
C SER A 55 -0.25 -16.71 2.42
N PRO A 56 -0.44 -18.03 2.20
CA PRO A 56 0.49 -19.04 2.68
C PRO A 56 1.92 -18.90 2.14
N GLU A 57 2.12 -18.24 1.00
CA GLU A 57 3.43 -18.14 0.33
C GLU A 57 4.05 -16.74 0.42
N TYR A 58 3.21 -15.69 0.51
CA TYR A 58 3.68 -14.32 0.38
C TYR A 58 2.90 -13.33 1.26
N SER A 59 3.60 -12.30 1.75
CA SER A 59 2.99 -11.17 2.46
C SER A 59 3.34 -9.82 1.82
N LEU A 60 2.34 -8.95 1.68
CA LEU A 60 2.51 -7.57 1.25
C LEU A 60 2.25 -6.63 2.42
N ILE A 61 3.27 -5.86 2.78
CA ILE A 61 3.24 -4.86 3.84
C ILE A 61 3.04 -3.52 3.16
N ILE A 62 1.91 -2.86 3.39
CA ILE A 62 1.45 -1.79 2.50
C ILE A 62 1.29 -0.49 3.27
N GLU A 63 1.89 0.56 2.72
CA GLU A 63 1.67 1.95 3.14
C GLU A 63 0.99 2.74 2.02
N CYS A 64 0.07 3.63 2.38
CA CYS A 64 -0.72 4.46 1.48
C CYS A 64 -0.37 5.94 1.67
N LYS A 65 -0.04 6.61 0.56
CA LYS A 65 0.27 8.05 0.52
C LYS A 65 -0.42 8.69 -0.66
N ASN A 66 -1.71 8.41 -0.78
CA ASN A 66 -2.54 8.76 -1.92
C ASN A 66 -2.71 10.27 -2.11
N ASN A 67 -2.50 11.06 -1.06
CA ASN A 67 -2.63 12.51 -1.02
C ASN A 67 -1.30 13.26 -1.10
N ALA A 68 -0.17 12.57 -1.31
CA ALA A 68 1.13 13.22 -1.41
C ALA A 68 1.19 14.18 -2.61
N ILE A 69 1.77 15.38 -2.41
CA ILE A 69 1.88 16.46 -3.42
C ILE A 69 3.31 16.90 -3.71
N ASN A 70 4.29 16.44 -2.92
CA ASN A 70 5.66 16.98 -2.93
C ASN A 70 6.51 16.55 -4.14
N GLY A 71 5.95 15.80 -5.10
CA GLY A 71 6.66 15.34 -6.29
C GLY A 71 7.71 14.25 -6.05
N VAL A 72 7.95 13.88 -4.78
CA VAL A 72 8.95 12.91 -4.35
C VAL A 72 8.42 12.04 -3.21
N VAL A 73 8.96 10.84 -3.07
CA VAL A 73 8.82 10.02 -1.87
C VAL A 73 9.78 10.57 -0.82
N SER A 74 9.26 11.11 0.28
CA SER A 74 10.08 11.75 1.29
C SER A 74 10.82 10.74 2.18
N LYS A 75 11.80 11.20 2.94
CA LYS A 75 12.46 10.36 3.96
C LYS A 75 11.47 9.88 5.03
N SER A 76 10.48 10.69 5.39
CA SER A 76 9.46 10.31 6.37
C SER A 76 8.60 9.16 5.85
N ASP A 77 8.21 9.24 4.59
CA ASP A 77 7.43 8.21 3.90
C ASP A 77 8.18 6.86 3.89
N LEU A 78 9.48 6.89 3.57
CA LEU A 78 10.32 5.68 3.62
C LEU A 78 10.50 5.11 5.03
N ASN A 79 10.60 5.99 6.04
CA ASN A 79 10.72 5.56 7.43
C ASN A 79 9.46 4.84 7.91
N GLN A 80 8.27 5.26 7.47
CA GLN A 80 7.01 4.58 7.79
C GLN A 80 6.99 3.16 7.22
N LEU A 81 7.29 3.00 5.92
CA LEU A 81 7.35 1.66 5.31
C LEU A 81 8.44 0.78 5.94
N SER A 82 9.59 1.36 6.29
CA SER A 82 10.64 0.65 7.02
C SER A 82 10.18 0.18 8.41
N GLY A 83 9.45 1.04 9.13
CA GLY A 83 8.84 0.72 10.42
C GLY A 83 7.85 -0.43 10.29
N ALA A 84 6.95 -0.36 9.31
CA ALA A 84 5.98 -1.42 9.04
C ALA A 84 6.63 -2.77 8.68
N LEU A 85 7.71 -2.75 7.90
CA LEU A 85 8.49 -3.96 7.60
C LEU A 85 9.12 -4.56 8.86
N ASN A 86 9.70 -3.73 9.73
CA ASN A 86 10.26 -4.20 11.00
C ASN A 86 9.17 -4.78 11.91
N TRP A 87 8.04 -4.07 12.03
CA TRP A 87 6.86 -4.54 12.78
C TRP A 87 6.41 -5.93 12.32
N TYR A 88 6.42 -6.18 11.01
CA TYR A 88 6.10 -7.49 10.43
C TYR A 88 7.15 -8.54 10.80
N LYS A 89 8.44 -8.24 10.64
CA LYS A 89 9.55 -9.16 10.95
C LYS A 89 9.58 -9.56 12.44
N GLU A 90 9.15 -8.68 13.33
CA GLU A 90 9.08 -8.96 14.77
C GLU A 90 7.91 -9.88 15.17
N ARG A 91 6.84 -9.93 14.37
CA ARG A 91 5.59 -10.63 14.72
C ARG A 91 5.38 -11.95 13.99
N TYR A 92 5.97 -12.08 12.81
CA TYR A 92 5.75 -13.24 11.95
C TYR A 92 7.05 -14.02 11.75
N ILE A 93 6.94 -15.34 11.78
CA ILE A 93 8.03 -16.21 11.34
C ILE A 93 8.22 -15.99 9.84
N LEU A 94 9.45 -15.68 9.43
CA LEU A 94 9.81 -15.35 8.05
C LEU A 94 9.95 -16.60 7.17
N GLU A 95 8.94 -17.47 7.19
CA GLU A 95 8.84 -18.62 6.28
C GLU A 95 8.26 -18.21 4.91
N ASN A 96 7.48 -17.13 4.89
CA ASN A 96 6.88 -16.59 3.68
C ASN A 96 7.76 -15.47 3.13
N ASP A 97 7.86 -15.41 1.80
CA ASP A 97 8.45 -14.24 1.16
C ASP A 97 7.58 -13.00 1.44
N TYR A 98 8.20 -11.82 1.44
CA TYR A 98 7.47 -10.58 1.69
C TYR A 98 8.02 -9.40 0.90
N CYS A 99 7.16 -8.40 0.68
CA CYS A 99 7.54 -7.14 0.08
C CYS A 99 6.77 -5.97 0.68
N GLY A 100 7.49 -4.87 0.88
CA GLY A 100 6.91 -3.58 1.22
C GLY A 100 6.38 -2.90 -0.04
N ILE A 101 5.09 -2.59 -0.08
CA ILE A 101 4.46 -1.86 -1.18
C ILE A 101 4.11 -0.45 -0.73
N PHE A 102 4.53 0.52 -1.52
CA PHE A 102 4.18 1.91 -1.31
C PHE A 102 3.21 2.40 -2.38
N PHE A 103 1.95 2.64 -2.02
CA PHE A 103 1.00 3.32 -2.90
C PHE A 103 1.23 4.84 -2.78
N HIS A 104 2.11 5.35 -3.64
CA HIS A 104 2.55 6.74 -3.61
C HIS A 104 2.50 7.32 -5.05
N PRO A 105 1.91 8.51 -5.29
CA PRO A 105 1.71 9.03 -6.63
C PRO A 105 3.02 9.24 -7.42
N TYR A 106 4.13 9.49 -6.72
CA TYR A 106 5.45 9.75 -7.29
C TYR A 106 6.44 8.61 -7.03
N TYR A 107 7.37 8.39 -7.95
CA TYR A 107 8.43 7.38 -7.84
C TYR A 107 9.79 7.95 -7.42
N LYS A 108 10.03 9.25 -7.64
CA LYS A 108 11.33 9.88 -7.37
C LYS A 108 11.59 9.89 -5.86
N ILE A 109 12.67 9.25 -5.42
CA ILE A 109 13.06 9.23 -4.01
C ILE A 109 13.80 10.52 -3.65
N ASP A 110 13.54 11.08 -2.46
CA ASP A 110 14.32 12.19 -1.92
C ASP A 110 15.81 11.81 -1.82
N ARG A 111 16.70 12.77 -2.08
CA ARG A 111 18.16 12.55 -2.05
C ARG A 111 18.70 12.01 -0.71
N ARG A 112 17.95 12.18 0.39
CA ARG A 112 18.29 11.72 1.74
C ARG A 112 17.63 10.39 2.10
N GLY A 113 16.78 9.86 1.22
CA GLY A 113 16.10 8.58 1.37
C GLY A 113 16.94 7.42 0.86
N SER A 114 16.75 6.25 1.45
CA SER A 114 17.30 4.98 0.95
C SER A 114 16.15 4.01 0.72
N PHE A 115 16.16 3.34 -0.43
CA PHE A 115 15.13 2.39 -0.83
C PHE A 115 15.74 0.99 -0.80
N SER A 116 15.20 0.08 0.01
CA SER A 116 15.70 -1.30 0.04
C SER A 116 15.16 -2.10 -1.16
N SER A 117 15.80 -3.22 -1.48
CA SER A 117 15.36 -4.12 -2.57
C SER A 117 13.99 -4.75 -2.30
N GLU A 118 13.61 -4.86 -1.03
CA GLU A 118 12.35 -5.41 -0.51
C GLU A 118 11.17 -4.46 -0.71
N MET A 119 11.42 -3.19 -1.04
CA MET A 119 10.39 -2.19 -1.25
C MET A 119 10.05 -2.05 -2.73
N LYS A 120 8.80 -1.71 -3.03
CA LYS A 120 8.31 -1.32 -4.36
C LYS A 120 7.37 -0.13 -4.24
N VAL A 121 7.43 0.79 -5.20
CA VAL A 121 6.47 1.90 -5.30
C VAL A 121 5.50 1.64 -6.44
N VAL A 122 4.23 1.92 -6.20
CA VAL A 122 3.16 1.95 -7.20
C VAL A 122 2.87 3.42 -7.54
N PRO A 123 3.56 4.02 -8.53
CA PRO A 123 3.30 5.39 -8.95
C PRO A 123 1.97 5.52 -9.68
N LYS A 124 1.46 6.76 -9.79
CA LYS A 124 0.20 7.08 -10.45
C LYS A 124 0.08 6.47 -11.84
N GLU A 125 1.13 6.53 -12.64
CA GLU A 125 1.15 5.98 -14.00
C GLU A 125 0.87 4.47 -14.03
N LYS A 126 1.53 3.70 -13.17
CA LYS A 126 1.30 2.25 -13.07
C LYS A 126 -0.08 1.93 -12.53
N PHE A 127 -0.56 2.75 -11.60
CA PHE A 127 -1.87 2.56 -10.99
C PHE A 127 -3.01 2.82 -11.97
N GLU A 128 -2.90 3.85 -12.80
CA GLU A 128 -3.87 4.14 -13.85
C GLU A 128 -3.87 3.08 -14.96
N LEU A 129 -2.71 2.46 -15.26
CA LEU A 129 -2.67 1.30 -16.16
C LEU A 129 -3.47 0.12 -15.60
N LEU A 130 -3.31 -0.19 -14.31
CA LEU A 130 -4.04 -1.27 -13.63
C LEU A 130 -5.57 -1.04 -13.70
N LYS A 131 -6.03 0.19 -13.46
CA LYS A 131 -7.46 0.53 -13.59
C LYS A 131 -8.00 0.34 -15.01
N LYS A 132 -7.23 0.74 -16.03
CA LYS A 132 -7.62 0.53 -17.44
C LYS A 132 -7.77 -0.94 -17.77
N MET A 133 -6.83 -1.78 -17.32
CA MET A 133 -6.88 -3.23 -17.55
C MET A 133 -8.14 -3.88 -16.95
N TRP A 134 -8.62 -3.39 -15.80
CA TRP A 134 -9.83 -3.89 -15.15
C TRP A 134 -11.12 -3.15 -15.53
N LYS A 135 -11.08 -2.29 -16.56
CA LYS A 135 -12.21 -1.46 -16.97
C LYS A 135 -12.84 -0.73 -15.77
N LEU A 136 -12.02 -0.16 -14.89
CA LEU A 136 -12.48 0.61 -13.72
C LEU A 136 -12.72 2.10 -14.06
N SER A 137 -12.65 2.48 -15.34
CA SER A 137 -13.00 3.81 -15.86
C SER A 137 -14.50 4.04 -15.98
#